data_AF-A0A925AJC1-F1
#
_entry.id   AF-A0A925AJC1-F1
#
_cell.length_a   1.000
_cell.length_b   1.000
_cell.length_c   1.000
_cell.angle_alpha   90.00
_cell.angle_beta   90.00
_cell.angle_gamma   90.00
#
_symmetry.space_group_name_H-M   'P 1'
#
loop_
_entity.id
_entity.type
_entity.pdbx_description
1 polymer ?
#
loop_
_entity_poly.entity_id
_entity_poly.type
_entity_poly.pdbx_seq_one_letter_code
_entity_poly.pdbx_strand_id
1 'polypeptide(L)'
;MKAKPEPTPEPVALPPAPAPPSEIDFIEASVSLRYDDVFQWTQPNEVADVRWREGAYEFVCHNGVMLRISVLAAGIFRLRYSPDGVFQADFSYAIDPGFEAEKVVVRLEERDA
;
A
#
# COMPACT_ATOMS: atom_id res chain seq x y z
N MET A 1 -27.25 60.51 -19.96
CA MET A 1 -26.47 59.42 -19.34
C MET A 1 -27.43 58.38 -18.81
N LYS A 2 -27.45 57.16 -19.36
CA LYS A 2 -28.17 56.02 -18.76
C LYS A 2 -27.20 54.85 -18.65
N ALA A 3 -27.03 54.37 -17.42
CA ALA A 3 -26.10 53.30 -17.06
C ALA A 3 -26.56 51.97 -17.68
N LYS A 4 -25.58 51.21 -18.18
CA LYS A 4 -25.73 49.85 -18.69
C LYS A 4 -25.89 48.91 -17.48
N PRO A 5 -26.87 47.99 -17.46
CA PRO A 5 -27.09 47.12 -16.31
C PRO A 5 -25.96 46.08 -16.22
N GLU A 6 -25.49 45.81 -14.99
CA GLU A 6 -24.51 44.76 -14.71
C GLU A 6 -25.09 43.35 -14.97
N PRO A 7 -24.29 42.41 -15.49
CA PRO A 7 -24.75 41.05 -15.74
C PRO A 7 -24.95 40.32 -14.42
N THR A 8 -26.13 39.75 -14.24
CA THR A 8 -26.48 38.83 -13.15
C THR A 8 -25.51 37.63 -13.17
N PRO A 9 -24.96 37.19 -12.02
CA PRO A 9 -24.09 36.02 -12.00
C PRO A 9 -24.91 34.78 -12.36
N GLU A 10 -24.54 34.11 -13.44
CA GLU A 10 -25.11 32.80 -13.78
C GLU A 10 -24.79 31.81 -12.66
N PRO A 11 -25.73 30.93 -12.27
CA PRO A 11 -25.45 29.91 -11.28
C PRO A 11 -24.38 28.98 -11.84
N VAL A 12 -23.21 28.95 -11.18
CA VAL A 12 -22.16 27.97 -11.50
C VAL A 12 -22.73 26.60 -11.14
N ALA A 13 -23.13 25.83 -12.16
CA ALA A 13 -23.60 24.47 -11.96
C ALA A 13 -22.45 23.65 -11.36
N LEU A 14 -22.64 23.14 -10.14
CA LEU A 14 -21.67 22.22 -9.54
C LEU A 14 -21.55 21.00 -10.45
N PRO A 15 -20.32 20.51 -10.72
CA PRO A 15 -20.16 19.30 -11.50
C PRO A 15 -20.91 18.14 -10.82
N PRO A 16 -21.48 17.22 -11.61
CA PRO A 16 -22.15 16.04 -11.05
C PRO A 16 -21.18 15.26 -10.17
N ALA A 17 -21.68 14.74 -9.05
CA ALA A 17 -20.89 13.88 -8.18
C ALA A 17 -20.38 12.66 -8.96
N PRO A 18 -19.12 12.20 -8.72
CA PRO A 18 -18.59 11.03 -9.40
C PRO A 18 -19.45 9.81 -9.11
N ALA A 19 -19.62 8.95 -10.12
CA ALA A 19 -20.31 7.67 -9.96
C ALA A 19 -19.56 6.80 -8.93
N PRO A 20 -20.27 5.95 -8.15
CA PRO A 20 -19.61 5.01 -7.27
C PRO A 20 -18.75 4.03 -8.07
N PRO A 21 -17.66 3.51 -7.48
CA PRO A 21 -16.79 2.56 -8.17
C PRO A 21 -17.54 1.27 -8.51
N SER A 22 -17.31 0.76 -9.72
CA SER A 22 -17.82 -0.53 -10.18
C SER A 22 -16.75 -1.61 -10.04
N GLU A 23 -17.13 -2.78 -9.54
CA GLU A 23 -16.24 -3.94 -9.49
C GLU A 23 -16.16 -4.61 -10.86
N ILE A 24 -14.94 -4.90 -11.33
CA ILE A 24 -14.67 -5.61 -12.57
C ILE A 24 -13.71 -6.76 -12.30
N ASP A 25 -13.89 -7.90 -12.96
CA ASP A 25 -12.86 -8.94 -12.96
C ASP A 25 -11.68 -8.48 -13.83
N PHE A 26 -10.47 -8.56 -13.28
CA PHE A 26 -9.26 -8.15 -13.98
C PHE A 26 -9.01 -8.97 -15.25
N ILE A 27 -9.46 -10.23 -15.31
CA ILE A 27 -9.32 -11.09 -16.50
C ILE A 27 -10.20 -10.61 -17.65
N GLU A 28 -11.36 -10.04 -17.32
CA GLU A 28 -12.33 -9.54 -18.30
C GLU A 28 -12.03 -8.08 -18.72
N ALA A 29 -11.08 -7.43 -18.05
CA ALA A 29 -10.68 -6.06 -18.36
C ALA A 29 -9.99 -5.98 -19.72
N SER A 30 -10.50 -5.10 -20.61
CA SER A 30 -9.90 -4.87 -21.92
C SER A 30 -8.81 -3.81 -21.83
N VAL A 31 -7.60 -4.16 -22.28
CA VAL A 31 -6.46 -3.21 -22.37
C VAL A 31 -6.75 -2.04 -23.32
N SER A 32 -7.75 -2.17 -24.20
CA SER A 32 -8.15 -1.13 -25.17
C SER A 32 -9.20 -0.15 -24.62
N LEU A 33 -9.81 -0.45 -23.47
CA LEU A 33 -10.77 0.43 -22.82
C LEU A 33 -10.06 1.27 -21.76
N ARG A 34 -10.37 2.56 -21.73
CA ARG A 34 -9.94 3.44 -20.65
C ARG A 34 -10.96 3.33 -19.54
N TYR A 35 -10.57 2.67 -18.46
CA TYR A 35 -11.34 2.66 -17.22
C TYR A 35 -11.04 3.95 -16.43
N ASP A 36 -12.06 4.50 -15.79
CA ASP A 36 -11.86 5.51 -14.75
C ASP A 36 -11.12 4.87 -13.55
N ASP A 37 -10.37 5.66 -12.78
CA ASP A 37 -9.47 5.26 -11.69
C ASP A 37 -9.66 3.82 -11.16
N VAL A 38 -8.79 2.91 -11.62
CA VAL A 38 -8.82 1.49 -11.23
C VAL A 38 -7.90 1.26 -10.03
N PHE A 39 -8.40 0.53 -9.04
CA PHE A 39 -7.60 0.05 -7.93
C PHE A 39 -7.90 -1.42 -7.67
N GLN A 40 -6.97 -2.09 -6.98
CA GLN A 40 -7.10 -3.48 -6.57
C GLN A 40 -6.91 -3.60 -5.06
N TRP A 41 -7.74 -4.43 -4.42
CA TRP A 41 -7.52 -4.84 -3.04
C TRP A 41 -6.63 -6.08 -3.00
N THR A 42 -5.52 -5.98 -2.29
CA THR A 42 -4.68 -7.12 -1.95
C THR A 42 -4.57 -7.22 -0.44
N GLN A 43 -4.92 -8.38 0.11
CA GLN A 43 -4.89 -8.64 1.54
C GLN A 43 -4.13 -9.94 1.83
N PRO A 44 -3.36 -10.02 2.92
CA PRO A 44 -2.77 -11.30 3.35
C PRO A 44 -3.88 -12.27 3.77
N ASN A 45 -3.64 -13.56 3.56
CA ASN A 45 -4.50 -14.64 4.06
C ASN A 45 -3.75 -15.49 5.09
N GLU A 46 -4.04 -16.78 5.18
CA GLU A 46 -3.36 -17.69 6.10
C GLU A 46 -1.86 -17.78 5.81
N VAL A 47 -1.06 -17.72 6.88
CA VAL A 47 0.40 -17.84 6.84
C VAL A 47 0.75 -19.30 6.53
N ALA A 48 1.37 -19.52 5.38
CA ALA A 48 1.82 -20.82 4.92
C ALA A 48 3.22 -21.18 5.48
N ASP A 49 4.09 -20.18 5.68
CA ASP A 49 5.48 -20.39 6.07
C ASP A 49 6.05 -19.17 6.79
N VAL A 50 7.02 -19.39 7.69
CA VAL A 50 7.75 -18.35 8.41
C VAL A 50 9.26 -18.61 8.31
N ARG A 51 10.00 -17.63 7.81
CA ARG A 51 11.43 -17.75 7.51
C ARG A 51 12.23 -16.70 8.26
N TRP A 52 13.46 -17.04 8.65
CA TRP A 52 14.44 -16.09 9.14
C TRP A 52 15.52 -15.85 8.09
N ARG A 53 15.63 -14.62 7.57
CA ARG A 53 16.63 -14.23 6.57
C ARG A 53 17.07 -12.80 6.83
N GLU A 54 18.38 -12.55 6.76
CA GLU A 54 18.95 -11.19 6.83
C GLU A 54 18.46 -10.37 8.04
N GLY A 55 18.42 -11.00 9.22
CA GLY A 55 17.99 -10.32 10.46
C GLY A 55 16.49 -10.00 10.52
N ALA A 56 15.67 -10.66 9.71
CA ALA A 56 14.24 -10.42 9.62
C ALA A 56 13.44 -11.72 9.58
N TYR A 57 12.22 -11.67 10.14
CA TYR A 57 11.21 -12.70 9.92
C TYR A 57 10.41 -12.37 8.67
N GLU A 58 10.26 -13.33 7.78
CA GLU A 58 9.41 -13.26 6.59
C GLU A 58 8.24 -14.24 6.76
N PHE A 59 7.03 -13.70 6.78
CA PHE A 59 5.77 -14.43 6.81
C PHE A 59 5.26 -14.53 5.38
N VAL A 60 5.07 -15.75 4.90
CA VAL A 60 4.60 -16.03 3.53
C VAL A 60 3.16 -16.52 3.63
N CYS A 61 2.24 -15.84 2.95
CA CYS A 61 0.83 -16.24 2.93
C CYS A 61 0.54 -17.13 1.72
N HIS A 62 -0.51 -17.95 1.80
CA HIS A 62 -0.91 -18.85 0.71
C HIS A 62 -1.23 -18.14 -0.61
N ASN A 63 -1.70 -16.89 -0.55
CA ASN A 63 -1.99 -16.09 -1.75
C ASN A 63 -0.75 -15.34 -2.32
N GLY A 64 0.45 -15.62 -1.81
CA GLY A 64 1.70 -15.02 -2.29
C GLY A 64 2.08 -13.70 -1.62
N VAL A 65 1.16 -13.08 -0.85
CA VAL A 65 1.49 -11.88 -0.08
C VAL A 65 2.50 -12.21 0.99
N MET A 66 3.55 -11.39 1.10
CA MET A 66 4.59 -11.54 2.12
C MET A 66 4.64 -10.34 3.05
N LEU A 67 4.87 -10.59 4.33
CA LEU A 67 5.21 -9.58 5.33
C LEU A 67 6.62 -9.85 5.84
N ARG A 68 7.49 -8.84 5.79
CA ARG A 68 8.82 -8.89 6.39
C ARG A 68 8.90 -7.94 7.58
N ILE A 69 9.35 -8.49 8.71
CA ILE A 69 9.57 -7.76 9.96
C ILE A 69 11.06 -7.78 10.27
N SER A 70 11.73 -6.63 10.12
CA SER A 70 13.13 -6.43 10.52
C SER A 70 13.20 -5.72 11.86
N VAL A 71 14.10 -6.16 12.74
CA VAL A 71 14.44 -5.42 13.97
C VAL A 71 15.64 -4.55 13.66
N LEU A 72 15.49 -3.23 13.71
CA LEU A 72 16.57 -2.29 13.41
C LEU A 72 17.36 -1.89 14.66
N ALA A 73 16.67 -1.77 15.79
CA ALA A 73 17.22 -1.46 17.11
C ALA A 73 16.23 -1.91 18.18
N ALA A 74 16.63 -1.83 19.46
CA ALA A 74 15.71 -2.11 20.56
C ALA A 74 14.44 -1.23 20.47
N GLY A 75 13.28 -1.86 20.28
CA GLY A 75 11.98 -1.17 20.15
C GLY A 75 11.70 -0.55 18.79
N ILE A 76 12.59 -0.70 17.80
CA ILE A 76 12.40 -0.18 16.44
C ILE A 76 12.25 -1.34 15.46
N PHE A 77 11.05 -1.45 14.89
CA PHE A 77 10.69 -2.47 13.92
C PHE A 77 10.39 -1.84 12.56
N ARG A 78 10.87 -2.47 11.48
CA ARG A 78 10.50 -2.13 10.11
C ARG A 78 9.61 -3.23 9.56
N LEU A 79 8.40 -2.85 9.16
CA LEU A 79 7.42 -3.73 8.54
C LEU A 79 7.32 -3.40 7.06
N ARG A 80 7.46 -4.41 6.19
CA ARG A 80 7.29 -4.27 4.74
C ARG A 80 6.34 -5.34 4.23
N TYR A 81 5.31 -4.93 3.51
CA TYR A 81 4.48 -5.83 2.72
C TYR A 81 5.00 -5.92 1.29
N SER A 82 4.87 -7.09 0.70
CA SER A 82 5.07 -7.33 -0.72
C SER A 82 3.85 -8.10 -1.26
N PRO A 83 3.03 -7.49 -2.13
CA PRO A 83 1.89 -8.15 -2.77
C PRO A 83 2.27 -9.30 -3.70
N ASP A 84 3.48 -9.25 -4.25
CA ASP A 84 4.02 -10.13 -5.29
C ASP A 84 5.10 -11.11 -4.77
N GLY A 85 5.38 -11.09 -3.47
CA GLY A 85 6.40 -11.92 -2.83
C GLY A 85 7.85 -11.47 -3.06
N VAL A 86 8.08 -10.31 -3.69
CA VAL A 86 9.41 -9.73 -3.91
C VAL A 86 9.61 -8.43 -3.14
N PHE A 87 10.62 -8.39 -2.28
CA PHE A 87 11.05 -7.16 -1.61
C PHE A 87 12.05 -6.39 -2.47
N GLN A 88 11.62 -5.27 -3.05
CA GLN A 88 12.52 -4.34 -3.72
C GLN A 88 13.51 -3.70 -2.73
N ALA A 89 14.59 -3.11 -3.24
CA ALA A 89 15.50 -2.32 -2.41
C ALA A 89 14.73 -1.23 -1.62
N ASP A 90 15.19 -0.95 -0.40
CA ASP A 90 14.64 0.15 0.39
C ASP A 90 15.07 1.48 -0.26
N PHE A 91 14.12 2.37 -0.51
CA PHE A 91 14.37 3.68 -1.14
C PHE A 91 13.94 4.85 -0.25
N SER A 92 13.72 4.60 1.04
CA SER A 92 13.26 5.65 1.96
C SER A 92 14.30 6.76 2.13
N TYR A 93 13.97 7.97 1.68
CA TYR A 93 14.75 9.19 1.96
C TYR A 93 14.73 9.61 3.44
N ALA A 94 13.84 9.01 4.24
CA ALA A 94 13.73 9.31 5.66
C ALA A 94 14.75 8.54 6.51
N ILE A 95 15.40 7.52 5.94
CA ILE A 95 16.42 6.71 6.63
C ILE A 95 17.79 7.28 6.29
N ASP A 96 18.60 7.56 7.30
CA ASP A 96 20.00 7.96 7.12
C ASP A 96 20.75 6.84 6.34
N PRO A 97 21.40 7.14 5.20
CA PRO A 97 22.18 6.15 4.45
C PRO A 97 23.32 5.51 5.25
N GLY A 98 23.81 6.18 6.31
CA GLY A 98 24.82 5.65 7.22
C GLY A 98 24.24 4.85 8.39
N PHE A 99 22.93 4.63 8.42
CA PHE A 99 22.29 3.86 9.47
C PHE A 99 22.71 2.39 9.42
N GLU A 100 23.29 1.91 10.53
CA GLU A 100 23.63 0.51 10.73
C GLU A 100 22.71 -0.07 11.82
N ALA A 101 22.05 -1.20 11.50
CA ALA A 101 21.17 -1.85 12.46
C ALA A 101 21.95 -2.40 13.65
N GLU A 102 21.36 -2.32 14.85
CA GLU A 102 21.93 -2.90 16.05
C GLU A 102 21.88 -4.43 15.98
N LYS A 103 22.90 -5.10 16.52
CA LYS A 103 22.86 -6.56 16.71
C LYS A 103 21.93 -6.90 17.87
N VAL A 104 20.67 -7.21 17.54
CA VAL A 104 19.66 -7.62 18.51
C VAL A 104 19.44 -9.13 18.42
N VAL A 105 19.37 -9.82 19.57
CA VAL A 105 18.92 -11.21 19.64
C VAL A 105 17.40 -11.22 19.69
N VAL A 106 16.78 -11.85 18.71
CA VAL A 106 15.32 -11.86 18.54
C VAL A 106 14.79 -13.27 18.72
N ARG A 107 13.62 -13.41 19.34
CA ARG A 107 12.88 -14.66 19.45
C ARG A 107 11.45 -14.44 18.98
N LEU A 108 10.98 -15.32 18.10
CA LEU A 108 9.57 -15.39 17.72
C LEU A 108 8.85 -16.36 18.66
N GLU A 109 7.77 -15.90 19.28
CA GLU A 109 6.87 -16.71 20.11
C GLU A 109 5.44 -16.50 19.62
N GLU A 110 4.75 -17.59 19.28
CA GLU A 110 3.31 -17.59 19.04
C GLU A 110 2.60 -17.91 20.34
N ARG A 111 1.52 -17.19 20.64
CA ARG A 111 0.69 -17.41 21.84
C ARG A 111 -0.77 -17.46 21.40
N ASP A 112 -1.49 -18.47 21.88
CA ASP A 112 -2.93 -18.54 21.73
C ASP A 112 -3.57 -17.31 22.41
N ALA A 113 -4.55 -16.71 21.74
CA ALA A 113 -5.30 -15.55 22.23
C ALA A 113 -6.49 -15.98 23.11
#